data_AF-A8ILS5-F1
#
_entry.id   AF-A8ILS5-F1
#
_cell.length_a   1.000
_cell.length_b   1.000
_cell.length_c   1.000
_cell.angle_alpha   90.00
_cell.angle_beta   90.00
_cell.angle_gamma   90.00
#
_symmetry.space_group_name_H-M   'P 1'
#
loop_
_entity.id
_entity.type
_entity.pdbx_description
1 polymer ?
#
loop_
_entity_poly.entity_id
_entity_poly.type
_entity_poly.pdbx_seq_one_letter_code
_entity_poly.pdbx_strand_id
1 'polypeptide(L)'
;MLSQVDWSLTQFVRQLFWLALEPPGPEHGLSMPPLNDGGWYIISSFFLLISVMAWWLRTYLLAAQHKMGKHIAWAFLAAIWLFLVLGLFRPILMGSWSEAVPYGIFPHLDWTTAFSIRYGNLYYNPFHALSIVFLYGSVLL
;
A
#
# COMPACT_ATOMS: atom_id res chain seq x y z
N MET A 1 6.30 -15.26 0.01
CA MET A 1 6.29 -15.59 -1.43
C MET A 1 7.05 -16.86 -1.76
N LEU A 2 8.38 -16.97 -1.59
CA LEU A 2 9.10 -18.22 -1.94
C LEU A 2 8.60 -19.47 -1.19
N SER A 3 8.15 -19.30 0.06
CA SER A 3 7.52 -20.37 0.84
C SER A 3 6.19 -20.87 0.27
N GLN A 4 5.48 -20.08 -0.55
CA GLN A 4 4.19 -20.48 -1.15
C GLN A 4 4.35 -21.46 -2.32
N VAL A 5 5.58 -21.66 -2.77
CA VAL A 5 5.93 -22.55 -3.88
C VAL A 5 6.95 -23.61 -3.43
N ASP A 6 6.86 -24.02 -2.17
CA ASP A 6 7.69 -25.04 -1.54
C ASP A 6 9.19 -24.84 -1.76
N TRP A 7 9.64 -23.57 -1.74
CA TRP A 7 11.03 -23.18 -1.96
C TRP A 7 11.59 -23.52 -3.36
N SER A 8 10.72 -23.88 -4.32
CA SER A 8 11.11 -24.13 -5.71
C SER A 8 11.36 -22.82 -6.45
N LEU A 9 12.61 -22.56 -6.81
CA LEU A 9 12.99 -21.36 -7.59
C LEU A 9 12.32 -21.32 -8.97
N THR A 10 12.17 -22.47 -9.63
CA THR A 10 11.48 -22.57 -10.93
C THR A 10 10.02 -22.13 -10.80
N GLN A 11 9.34 -22.59 -9.74
CA GLN A 11 7.95 -22.21 -9.49
C GLN A 11 7.84 -20.75 -9.06
N PHE A 12 8.78 -20.26 -8.25
CA PHE A 12 8.84 -18.87 -7.84
C PHE A 12 8.91 -17.92 -9.03
N VAL A 13 9.79 -18.20 -10.00
CA VAL A 13 9.90 -17.38 -11.21
C VAL A 13 8.66 -17.51 -12.08
N ARG A 14 8.15 -18.74 -12.30
CA ARG A 14 6.95 -18.98 -13.12
C ARG A 14 5.72 -18.28 -12.57
N GLN A 15 5.56 -18.27 -11.24
CA GLN A 15 4.36 -17.80 -10.57
C GLN A 15 4.51 -16.43 -9.92
N LEU A 16 5.67 -15.75 -10.11
CA LEU A 16 6.04 -14.52 -9.41
C LEU A 16 4.91 -13.49 -9.31
N PHE A 17 4.15 -13.31 -10.39
CA PHE A 17 3.10 -12.29 -10.46
C PHE A 17 1.88 -12.63 -9.60
N TRP A 18 1.63 -13.91 -9.34
CA TRP A 18 0.51 -14.40 -8.54
C TRP A 18 0.87 -14.59 -7.06
N LEU A 19 2.15 -14.58 -6.70
CA LEU A 19 2.57 -14.72 -5.31
C LEU A 19 2.30 -13.42 -4.54
N ALA A 20 1.95 -13.57 -3.26
CA ALA A 20 1.66 -12.43 -2.40
C ALA A 20 2.13 -12.62 -0.95
N LEU A 21 2.11 -11.54 -0.20
CA LEU A 21 1.99 -11.55 1.25
C LEU A 21 0.66 -10.87 1.57
N GLU A 22 -0.33 -11.68 1.94
CA GLU A 22 -1.71 -11.26 2.20
C GLU A 22 -1.85 -10.61 3.59
N PRO A 23 -2.77 -9.65 3.77
CA PRO A 23 -3.12 -9.15 5.09
C PRO A 23 -3.78 -10.24 5.94
N PRO A 24 -3.84 -10.06 7.27
CA PRO A 24 -4.54 -10.98 8.17
C PRO A 24 -6.04 -11.08 7.86
N GLY A 25 -6.62 -12.25 8.13
CA GLY A 25 -8.07 -12.45 8.03
C GLY A 25 -8.87 -11.56 9.00
N PRO A 26 -10.16 -11.29 8.71
CA PRO A 26 -11.01 -10.41 9.52
C PRO A 26 -11.20 -10.88 10.97
N GLU A 27 -11.07 -12.18 11.23
CA GLU A 27 -11.14 -12.80 12.56
C GLU A 27 -10.13 -12.24 13.56
N HIS A 28 -9.02 -11.67 13.09
CA HIS A 28 -8.01 -11.05 13.94
C HIS A 28 -8.29 -9.58 14.26
N GLY A 29 -9.26 -8.96 13.58
CA GLY A 29 -9.56 -7.54 13.76
C GLY A 29 -8.33 -6.65 13.57
N LEU A 30 -8.00 -5.85 14.58
CA LEU A 30 -6.76 -5.03 14.63
C LEU A 30 -5.66 -5.63 15.52
N SER A 31 -5.82 -6.86 16.01
CA SER A 31 -4.80 -7.51 16.84
C SER A 31 -3.60 -7.95 16.00
N MET A 32 -2.48 -8.27 16.69
CA MET A 32 -1.32 -8.88 16.04
C MET A 32 -1.59 -10.38 15.86
N PRO A 33 -1.72 -10.89 14.63
CA PRO A 33 -2.02 -12.30 14.38
C PRO A 33 -0.76 -13.18 14.47
N PRO A 34 -0.92 -14.52 14.49
CA PRO A 34 0.19 -15.45 14.30
C PRO A 34 0.98 -15.19 13.02
N LEU A 35 2.28 -15.53 13.02
CA LEU A 35 3.17 -15.23 11.87
C LEU A 35 2.70 -15.85 10.56
N ASN A 36 2.21 -17.10 10.61
CA ASN A 36 1.71 -17.85 9.46
C ASN A 36 0.30 -17.42 9.01
N ASP A 37 -0.32 -16.47 9.71
CA ASP A 37 -1.70 -16.03 9.50
C ASP A 37 -1.79 -14.49 9.38
N GLY A 38 -0.84 -13.91 8.63
CA GLY A 38 -0.75 -12.46 8.39
C GLY A 38 0.20 -11.70 9.31
N GLY A 39 0.83 -12.35 10.30
CA GLY A 39 1.79 -11.66 11.18
C GLY A 39 3.02 -11.15 10.42
N TRP A 40 3.46 -11.88 9.39
CA TRP A 40 4.51 -11.40 8.48
C TRP A 40 4.11 -10.13 7.72
N TYR A 41 2.84 -10.02 7.34
CA TYR A 41 2.33 -8.82 6.66
C TYR A 41 2.44 -7.58 7.55
N ILE A 42 2.04 -7.68 8.82
CA ILE A 42 2.14 -6.57 9.78
C ILE A 42 3.59 -6.14 9.97
N ILE A 43 4.51 -7.08 10.14
CA ILE A 43 5.94 -6.81 10.30
C ILE A 43 6.51 -6.14 9.03
N SER A 44 6.22 -6.68 7.85
CA SER A 44 6.65 -6.08 6.58
C SER A 44 6.08 -4.68 6.39
N SER A 45 4.82 -4.45 6.75
CA SER A 45 4.15 -3.15 6.68
C SER A 45 4.80 -2.12 7.60
N PHE A 46 5.16 -2.52 8.82
CA PHE A 46 5.85 -1.65 9.78
C PHE A 46 7.23 -1.22 9.25
N PHE A 47 8.02 -2.15 8.74
CA PHE A 47 9.33 -1.81 8.16
C PHE A 47 9.22 -0.99 6.87
N LEU A 48 8.19 -1.24 6.03
CA LEU A 48 7.89 -0.40 4.87
C LEU A 48 7.56 1.03 5.32
N LEU A 49 6.72 1.21 6.34
CA LEU A 49 6.41 2.53 6.89
C LEU A 49 7.66 3.28 7.35
N ILE A 50 8.53 2.61 8.13
CA ILE A 50 9.81 3.20 8.55
C ILE A 50 10.65 3.61 7.33
N SER A 51 10.77 2.73 6.34
CA SER A 51 11.54 3.00 5.12
C SER A 51 11.03 4.24 4.38
N VAL A 52 9.72 4.34 4.15
CA VAL A 52 9.10 5.47 3.46
C VAL A 52 9.25 6.77 4.26
N MET A 53 9.03 6.74 5.58
CA MET A 53 9.18 7.93 6.42
C MET A 53 10.64 8.40 6.54
N ALA A 54 11.59 7.47 6.60
CA ALA A 54 13.02 7.78 6.55
C ALA A 54 13.40 8.40 5.19
N TRP A 55 12.83 7.90 4.09
CA TRP A 55 13.05 8.48 2.76
C TRP A 55 12.47 9.91 2.63
N TRP A 56 11.33 10.15 3.25
CA TRP A 56 10.76 11.49 3.34
C TRP A 56 11.68 12.44 4.11
N LEU A 57 12.14 12.02 5.30
CA LEU A 57 13.07 12.80 6.11
C LEU A 57 14.36 13.10 5.33
N ARG A 58 14.92 12.11 4.63
CA ARG A 58 16.06 12.28 3.73
C ARG A 58 15.79 13.36 2.69
N THR A 59 14.64 13.32 2.03
CA THR A 59 14.24 14.29 0.99
C THR A 59 14.17 15.72 1.55
N TYR A 60 13.61 15.86 2.75
CA TYR A 60 13.55 17.15 3.46
C TYR A 60 14.94 17.67 3.85
N LEU A 61 15.78 16.81 4.44
CA LEU A 61 17.12 17.18 4.91
C LEU A 61 18.03 17.58 3.76
N LEU A 62 17.99 16.87 2.63
CA LEU A 62 18.77 17.24 1.45
C LEU A 62 18.37 18.62 0.92
N ALA A 63 17.07 18.90 0.80
CA ALA A 63 16.61 20.23 0.39
C ALA A 63 17.10 21.33 1.36
N ALA A 64 17.09 21.07 2.68
CA ALA A 64 17.60 22.01 3.67
C ALA A 64 19.11 22.23 3.57
N GLN A 65 19.90 21.16 3.41
CA GLN A 65 21.36 21.21 3.26
C GLN A 65 21.77 22.01 2.01
N HIS A 66 21.04 21.85 0.92
CA HIS A 66 21.27 22.57 -0.32
C HIS A 66 20.56 23.94 -0.39
N LYS A 67 19.92 24.39 0.71
CA LYS A 67 19.21 25.68 0.81
C LYS A 67 18.12 25.85 -0.27
N MET A 68 17.47 24.76 -0.66
CA MET A 68 16.39 24.72 -1.65
C MET A 68 15.01 24.82 -0.99
N GLY A 69 14.00 25.14 -1.79
CA GLY A 69 12.60 24.96 -1.40
C GLY A 69 12.26 23.49 -1.15
N LYS A 70 11.35 23.22 -0.20
CA LYS A 70 10.95 21.87 0.25
C LYS A 70 9.76 21.30 -0.51
N HIS A 71 9.44 21.85 -1.69
CA HIS A 71 8.25 21.52 -2.47
C HIS A 71 8.15 20.01 -2.76
N ILE A 72 9.26 19.36 -3.11
CA ILE A 72 9.31 17.91 -3.35
C ILE A 72 8.99 17.11 -2.08
N ALA A 73 9.51 17.52 -0.92
CA ALA A 73 9.20 16.85 0.34
C ALA A 73 7.70 16.98 0.69
N TRP A 74 7.09 18.14 0.41
CA TRP A 74 5.66 18.36 0.62
C TRP A 74 4.79 17.57 -0.35
N ALA A 75 5.14 17.56 -1.64
CA ALA A 75 4.46 16.72 -2.63
C ALA A 75 4.56 15.23 -2.27
N PHE A 76 5.71 14.79 -1.76
CA PHE A 76 5.90 13.42 -1.33
C PHE A 76 5.02 13.05 -0.12
N LEU A 77 4.77 13.98 0.83
CA LEU A 77 3.78 13.72 1.90
C LEU A 77 2.38 13.46 1.36
N ALA A 78 1.96 14.09 0.25
CA ALA A 78 0.65 13.82 -0.34
C ALA A 78 0.55 12.38 -0.88
N ALA A 79 1.64 11.83 -1.44
CA ALA A 79 1.70 10.42 -1.84
C ALA A 79 1.73 9.47 -0.63
N ILE A 80 2.50 9.83 0.41
CA ILE A 80 2.54 9.08 1.69
C ILE A 80 1.15 9.07 2.34
N TRP A 81 0.41 10.18 2.26
CA TRP A 81 -0.95 10.26 2.77
C TRP A 81 -1.86 9.23 2.11
N LEU A 82 -1.86 9.11 0.78
CA LEU A 82 -2.63 8.09 0.08
C LEU A 82 -2.21 6.67 0.52
N PHE A 83 -0.91 6.41 0.59
CA PHE A 83 -0.36 5.14 1.08
C PHE A 83 -0.87 4.78 2.49
N LEU A 84 -0.84 5.74 3.42
CA LEU A 84 -1.32 5.56 4.79
C LEU A 84 -2.85 5.40 4.85
N VAL A 85 -3.60 6.13 4.03
CA VAL A 85 -5.06 5.98 3.96
C VAL A 85 -5.44 4.56 3.56
N LEU A 86 -4.79 4.00 2.55
CA LEU A 86 -5.10 2.66 2.04
C LEU A 86 -4.62 1.54 2.98
N GLY A 87 -3.42 1.67 3.56
CA GLY A 87 -2.77 0.60 4.32
C GLY A 87 -2.84 0.71 5.85
N LEU A 88 -3.22 1.86 6.41
CA LEU A 88 -3.20 2.09 7.86
C LEU A 88 -4.50 2.72 8.38
N PHE A 89 -4.84 3.93 7.95
CA PHE A 89 -5.96 4.67 8.53
C PHE A 89 -7.31 4.04 8.19
N ARG A 90 -7.58 3.69 6.93
CA ARG A 90 -8.85 3.02 6.59
C ARG A 90 -8.98 1.66 7.29
N PRO A 91 -7.99 0.75 7.28
CA PRO A 91 -8.05 -0.48 8.06
C PRO A 91 -8.38 -0.26 9.55
N ILE A 92 -7.73 0.72 10.19
CA ILE A 92 -8.02 1.08 11.60
C ILE A 92 -9.47 1.55 11.77
N LEU A 93 -9.95 2.44 10.90
CA LEU A 93 -11.32 2.96 10.96
C LEU A 93 -12.38 1.87 10.69
N MET A 94 -12.05 0.88 9.87
CA MET A 94 -12.89 -0.28 9.59
C MET A 94 -12.77 -1.37 10.66
N GLY A 95 -11.83 -1.24 11.60
CA GLY A 95 -11.62 -2.22 12.67
C GLY A 95 -10.99 -3.53 12.23
N SER A 96 -10.35 -3.59 11.05
CA SER A 96 -9.76 -4.83 10.53
C SER A 96 -8.56 -4.60 9.61
N TRP A 97 -7.47 -5.35 9.85
CA TRP A 97 -6.31 -5.38 8.95
C TRP A 97 -6.61 -6.02 7.59
N SER A 98 -7.66 -6.84 7.49
CA SER A 98 -8.08 -7.50 6.22
C SER A 98 -8.44 -6.51 5.11
N GLU A 99 -8.71 -5.25 5.46
CA GLU A 99 -9.01 -4.18 4.52
C GLU A 99 -7.76 -3.62 3.80
N ALA A 100 -6.55 -3.90 4.32
CA ALA A 100 -5.31 -3.36 3.80
C ALA A 100 -4.91 -4.00 2.46
N VAL A 101 -4.05 -3.32 1.69
CA VAL A 101 -3.61 -3.80 0.36
C VAL A 101 -2.59 -4.94 0.51
N PRO A 102 -2.73 -6.08 -0.19
CA PRO A 102 -1.74 -7.15 -0.15
C PRO A 102 -0.45 -6.78 -0.91
N TYR A 103 0.66 -7.40 -0.53
CA TYR A 103 1.92 -7.23 -1.26
C TYR A 103 2.08 -8.34 -2.31
N GLY A 104 1.73 -8.04 -3.56
CA GLY A 104 1.88 -8.96 -4.71
C GLY A 104 1.49 -8.26 -6.01
N ILE A 105 2.01 -8.70 -7.16
CA ILE A 105 1.81 -7.97 -8.43
C ILE A 105 0.36 -8.06 -8.91
N PHE A 106 -0.20 -9.26 -9.09
CA PHE A 106 -1.62 -9.38 -9.40
C PHE A 106 -2.53 -9.23 -8.17
N PRO A 107 -2.16 -9.74 -6.98
CA PRO A 107 -3.03 -9.59 -5.80
C PRO A 107 -3.35 -8.13 -5.40
N HIS A 108 -2.43 -7.17 -5.56
CA HIS A 108 -2.78 -5.75 -5.30
C HIS A 108 -3.72 -5.16 -6.36
N LEU A 109 -3.70 -5.67 -7.60
CA LEU A 109 -4.67 -5.30 -8.64
C LEU A 109 -6.04 -5.91 -8.34
N ASP A 110 -6.08 -7.16 -7.90
CA ASP A 110 -7.31 -7.85 -7.48
C ASP A 110 -7.96 -7.09 -6.31
N TRP A 111 -7.17 -6.66 -5.33
CA TRP A 111 -7.63 -5.81 -4.23
C TRP A 111 -8.30 -4.52 -4.74
N THR A 112 -7.74 -3.87 -5.76
CA THR A 112 -8.29 -2.63 -6.31
C THR A 112 -9.69 -2.85 -6.87
N THR A 113 -9.90 -3.98 -7.56
CA THR A 113 -11.21 -4.39 -8.07
C THR A 113 -12.16 -4.78 -6.94
N ALA A 114 -11.70 -5.60 -6.00
CA ALA A 114 -12.49 -6.04 -4.84
C ALA A 114 -12.98 -4.86 -4.00
N PHE A 115 -12.10 -3.87 -3.76
CA PHE A 115 -12.45 -2.63 -3.08
C PHE A 115 -13.54 -1.86 -3.85
N SER A 116 -13.43 -1.74 -5.17
CA SER A 116 -14.47 -1.09 -5.98
C SER A 116 -15.82 -1.80 -5.90
N ILE A 117 -15.82 -3.13 -6.01
CA ILE A 117 -17.05 -3.94 -5.94
C ILE A 117 -17.68 -3.83 -4.55
N ARG A 118 -16.88 -3.96 -3.48
CA ARG A 118 -17.33 -3.90 -2.08
C ARG A 118 -18.10 -2.62 -1.76
N TYR A 119 -17.67 -1.50 -2.32
CA TYR A 119 -18.24 -0.17 -2.06
C TYR A 119 -19.12 0.35 -3.21
N GLY A 120 -19.63 -0.54 -4.07
CA GLY A 120 -20.68 -0.19 -5.03
C GLY A 120 -20.21 0.68 -6.20
N ASN A 121 -19.04 0.34 -6.77
CA ASN A 121 -18.42 0.97 -7.94
C ASN A 121 -17.85 2.38 -7.67
N LEU A 122 -16.51 2.46 -7.58
CA LEU A 122 -15.78 3.71 -7.33
C LEU A 122 -15.90 4.77 -8.42
N TYR A 123 -16.42 4.46 -9.61
CA TYR A 123 -16.68 5.50 -10.61
C TYR A 123 -17.69 6.56 -10.12
N TYR A 124 -18.54 6.21 -9.15
CA TYR A 124 -19.50 7.15 -8.55
C TYR A 124 -18.97 7.87 -7.31
N ASN A 125 -17.72 7.61 -6.89
CA ASN A 125 -17.10 8.35 -5.81
C ASN A 125 -16.52 9.68 -6.35
N PRO A 126 -16.98 10.85 -5.88
CA PRO A 126 -16.54 12.14 -6.41
C PRO A 126 -15.03 12.40 -6.17
N PHE A 127 -14.45 11.91 -5.08
CA PHE A 127 -13.01 12.05 -4.84
C PHE A 127 -12.17 11.17 -5.75
N HIS A 128 -12.67 9.99 -6.12
CA HIS A 128 -12.02 9.15 -7.12
C HIS A 128 -12.05 9.82 -8.50
N ALA A 129 -13.20 10.39 -8.89
CA ALA A 129 -13.31 11.16 -10.13
C ALA A 129 -12.36 12.38 -10.15
N LEU A 130 -12.26 13.14 -9.05
CA LEU A 130 -11.30 14.24 -8.93
C LEU A 130 -9.84 13.75 -9.06
N SER A 131 -9.51 12.62 -8.44
CA SER A 131 -8.17 12.03 -8.55
C SER A 131 -7.84 11.66 -10.00
N ILE A 132 -8.81 11.14 -10.78
CA ILE A 132 -8.64 10.86 -12.21
C ILE A 132 -8.43 12.16 -13.00
N VAL A 133 -9.20 13.22 -12.72
CA VAL A 133 -9.01 14.53 -13.38
C VAL A 133 -7.60 15.06 -13.15
N PHE A 134 -7.07 14.98 -11.92
CA PHE A 134 -5.69 15.41 -11.65
C PHE A 134 -4.63 14.48 -12.25
N LEU A 135 -4.90 13.17 -12.34
CA LEU A 135 -4.02 12.23 -13.04
C LEU A 135 -3.95 12.52 -14.54
N TYR A 136 -5.08 12.82 -15.18
CA TYR A 136 -5.10 13.22 -16.59
C TYR A 136 -4.49 14.60 -16.80
N GLY A 137 -4.74 15.53 -15.89
CA GLY A 137 -4.13 16.87 -15.92
C GLY A 137 -2.60 16.82 -15.82
N SER A 138 -2.02 15.90 -15.03
CA SER A 138 -0.58 15.83 -14.81
C SER A 138 0.25 15.38 -16.02
N VAL A 139 -0.40 14.78 -17.02
CA VAL A 139 0.23 14.41 -18.31
C VAL A 139 -0.09 15.40 -19.42
N LEU A 140 -1.04 16.32 -19.20
CA LEU A 140 -1.45 17.33 -20.17
C LEU A 140 -0.78 18.70 -19.94
N LEU A 141 -0.41 19.02 -18.69
CA LEU A 141 0.33 20.22 -18.31
C LEU A 141 1.84 20.05 -18.53
#